data_AF-A0AA89L530-F1
#
_entry.id   AF-A0AA89L530-F1
#
_cell.length_a   1.000
_cell.length_b   1.000
_cell.length_c   1.000
_cell.angle_alpha   90.00
_cell.angle_beta   90.00
_cell.angle_gamma   90.00
#
_symmetry.space_group_name_H-M   'P 1'
#
loop_
_entity.id
_entity.type
_entity.pdbx_description
1 polymer ?
#
loop_
_entity_poly.entity_id
_entity_poly.type
_entity_poly.pdbx_seq_one_letter_code
_entity_poly.pdbx_strand_id
1 'polypeptide(L)'
;MREQIKQTQSMMLDLFEVATHASQQSTITTSLIEAQQALLTAQQLYSDSEGTQQTPNQSTFKHFVECATHLNLMIVKSLDNHDLAEADHIQNELSELKQLI
;
A
#
# COMPACT_ATOMS: atom_id res chain seq x y z
N MET A 1 18.17 -3.59 -6.17
CA MET A 1 16.83 -4.24 -6.13
C MET A 1 16.26 -4.32 -4.71
N ARG A 2 16.89 -4.97 -3.72
CA ARG A 2 16.34 -5.05 -2.34
C ARG A 2 16.13 -3.69 -1.67
N GLU A 3 17.02 -2.73 -1.89
CA GLU A 3 16.91 -1.36 -1.37
C GLU A 3 15.78 -0.57 -2.04
N GLN A 4 15.65 -0.67 -3.37
CA GLN A 4 14.54 -0.09 -4.12
C GLN A 4 13.18 -0.64 -3.65
N ILE A 5 13.08 -1.97 -3.44
CA ILE A 5 11.86 -2.58 -2.91
C ILE A 5 11.50 -1.94 -1.57
N LYS A 6 12.43 -1.90 -0.61
CA LYS A 6 12.18 -1.28 0.71
C LYS A 6 11.77 0.18 0.61
N GLN A 7 12.42 0.96 -0.25
CA GLN A 7 12.07 2.37 -0.46
C GLN A 7 10.65 2.50 -1.04
N THR A 8 10.29 1.69 -2.04
CA THR A 8 8.94 1.69 -2.61
C THR A 8 7.89 1.28 -1.58
N GLN A 9 8.16 0.27 -0.74
CA GLN A 9 7.24 -0.16 0.31
C GLN A 9 7.03 0.94 1.37
N SER A 10 8.12 1.57 1.84
CA SER A 10 8.05 2.67 2.82
C SER A 10 7.32 3.88 2.27
N MET A 11 7.67 4.31 1.06
CA MET A 11 7.02 5.46 0.41
C MET A 11 5.52 5.22 0.23
N MET A 12 5.11 4.01 -0.18
CA MET A 12 3.70 3.68 -0.32
C MET A 12 2.94 3.76 1.02
N LEU A 13 3.52 3.26 2.10
CA LEU A 13 2.92 3.36 3.43
C LEU A 13 2.73 4.80 3.89
N ASP A 14 3.77 5.62 3.72
CA ASP A 14 3.72 7.04 4.08
C ASP A 14 2.58 7.74 3.30
N LEU A 15 2.41 7.40 2.03
CA LEU A 15 1.36 7.95 1.19
C LEU A 15 -0.05 7.47 1.58
N PHE A 16 -0.23 6.20 1.94
CA PHE A 16 -1.52 5.74 2.50
C PHE A 16 -1.84 6.40 3.84
N GLU A 17 -0.82 6.62 4.68
CA GLU A 17 -0.99 7.29 5.96
C GLU A 17 -1.41 8.75 5.76
N VAL A 18 -0.77 9.47 4.83
CA VAL A 18 -1.17 10.84 4.49
C VAL A 18 -2.59 10.85 3.92
N ALA A 19 -2.93 9.94 3.01
CA ALA A 19 -4.26 9.88 2.41
C ALA A 19 -5.37 9.63 3.44
N THR A 20 -5.09 8.82 4.46
CA THR A 20 -6.06 8.45 5.50
C THR A 20 -6.28 9.57 6.53
N HIS A 21 -5.25 10.39 6.80
CA HIS A 21 -5.30 11.45 7.82
C HIS A 21 -5.51 12.86 7.24
N ALA A 22 -5.36 13.04 5.93
CA ALA A 22 -5.52 14.34 5.31
C ALA A 22 -6.97 14.82 5.39
N SER A 23 -7.16 16.11 5.70
CA SER A 23 -8.47 16.75 5.72
C SER A 23 -8.83 17.45 4.40
N GLN A 24 -7.84 17.66 3.52
CA GLN A 24 -8.03 18.31 2.22
C GLN A 24 -8.20 17.26 1.14
N GLN A 25 -9.31 17.31 0.40
CA GLN A 25 -9.62 16.36 -0.68
C GLN A 25 -8.52 16.31 -1.75
N SER A 26 -7.88 17.43 -2.07
CA SER A 26 -6.74 17.48 -2.98
C SER A 26 -5.55 16.66 -2.48
N THR A 27 -5.20 16.78 -1.18
CA THR A 27 -4.11 16.02 -0.56
C THR A 27 -4.44 14.53 -0.51
N ILE A 28 -5.66 14.17 -0.11
CA ILE A 28 -6.14 12.78 -0.10
C ILE A 28 -5.96 12.16 -1.50
N THR A 29 -6.44 12.87 -2.53
CA THR A 29 -6.43 12.38 -3.91
C THR A 29 -5.02 12.22 -4.45
N THR A 30 -4.15 13.23 -4.25
CA THR A 30 -2.75 13.17 -4.69
C THR A 30 -2.00 12.03 -4.01
N SER A 31 -2.10 11.92 -2.68
CA SER A 31 -1.41 10.86 -1.93
C SER A 31 -1.91 9.47 -2.32
N LEU A 32 -3.20 9.29 -2.60
CA LEU A 32 -3.72 8.01 -3.11
C LEU A 32 -3.17 7.65 -4.49
N ILE A 33 -3.14 8.60 -5.41
CA ILE A 33 -2.60 8.36 -6.76
C ILE A 33 -1.12 7.97 -6.66
N GLU A 34 -0.35 8.67 -5.84
CA GLU A 34 1.06 8.35 -5.62
C GLU A 34 1.25 6.99 -4.94
N ALA A 35 0.41 6.64 -3.95
CA ALA A 35 0.43 5.33 -3.30
C ALA A 35 0.11 4.20 -4.30
N GLN A 36 -0.87 4.40 -5.18
CA GLN A 36 -1.23 3.47 -6.24
C GLN A 36 -0.09 3.29 -7.26
N GLN A 37 0.62 4.37 -7.59
CA GLN A 37 1.77 4.30 -8.48
C GLN A 37 2.95 3.55 -7.82
N ALA A 38 3.16 3.75 -6.51
CA ALA A 38 4.13 2.97 -5.74
C ALA A 38 3.74 1.48 -5.69
N LEU A 39 2.45 1.17 -5.53
CA LEU A 39 1.93 -0.21 -5.55
C LEU A 39 2.17 -0.90 -6.89
N LEU A 40 1.88 -0.23 -8.00
CA LEU A 40 2.14 -0.74 -9.35
C LEU A 40 3.64 -0.99 -9.56
N THR A 41 4.49 -0.08 -9.06
CA THR A 41 5.94 -0.25 -9.12
C THR A 41 6.39 -1.46 -8.30
N ALA A 42 5.84 -1.67 -7.11
CA ALA A 42 6.11 -2.85 -6.29
C ALA A 42 5.70 -4.16 -7.00
N GLN A 43 4.54 -4.18 -7.65
CA GLN A 43 4.06 -5.33 -8.44
C GLN A 43 4.98 -5.63 -9.63
N GLN A 44 5.48 -4.61 -10.32
CA GLN A 44 6.43 -4.78 -11.43
C GLN A 44 7.77 -5.34 -10.93
N LEU A 45 8.30 -4.79 -9.83
CA LEU A 45 9.51 -5.29 -9.19
C LEU A 45 9.36 -6.75 -8.71
N TYR A 46 8.15 -7.18 -8.33
CA TYR A 46 7.86 -8.58 -8.02
C TYR A 46 7.88 -9.45 -9.28
N SER A 47 7.16 -9.04 -10.32
CA SER A 47 7.00 -9.79 -11.58
C SER A 47 8.35 -10.03 -12.27
N ASP A 48 9.24 -9.03 -12.24
CA ASP A 48 10.60 -9.14 -12.77
C ASP A 48 11.47 -10.15 -11.99
N SER A 49 11.07 -10.52 -10.77
CA SER A 49 11.81 -11.45 -9.90
C SER A 49 11.32 -12.90 -9.95
N GLU A 50 10.16 -13.19 -10.56
CA GLU A 50 9.55 -14.53 -10.63
C GLU A 50 10.34 -15.53 -11.50
N GLY A 51 11.36 -15.07 -12.25
CA GLY A 51 12.28 -15.94 -12.99
C GLY A 51 13.24 -16.77 -12.12
N THR A 52 13.26 -16.55 -10.81
CA THR A 52 14.18 -17.22 -9.87
C THR A 52 13.42 -17.72 -8.65
N GLN A 53 13.47 -19.04 -8.43
CA GLN A 53 12.94 -19.85 -7.32
C GLN A 53 12.28 -19.08 -6.15
N GLN A 54 11.01 -19.43 -5.83
CA GLN A 54 10.25 -18.94 -4.67
C GLN A 54 11.08 -18.96 -3.38
N THR A 55 11.62 -17.80 -3.00
CA THR A 55 12.31 -17.61 -1.72
C THR A 55 11.32 -17.13 -0.64
N PRO A 56 11.60 -17.34 0.65
CA PRO A 56 10.76 -16.82 1.73
C PRO A 56 10.49 -15.31 1.62
N ASN A 57 11.49 -14.54 1.16
CA ASN A 57 11.36 -13.10 0.91
C ASN A 57 10.36 -12.75 -0.21
N GLN A 58 10.21 -13.60 -1.23
CA GLN A 58 9.17 -13.40 -2.25
C GLN A 58 7.77 -13.64 -1.69
N SER A 59 7.60 -14.58 -0.75
CA SER A 59 6.30 -14.79 -0.08
C SER A 59 5.90 -13.57 0.77
N THR A 60 6.85 -12.96 1.49
CA THR A 60 6.60 -11.77 2.30
C THR A 60 6.29 -10.55 1.43
N PHE A 61 7.02 -10.38 0.33
CA PHE A 61 6.77 -9.26 -0.59
C PHE A 61 5.43 -9.40 -1.32
N LYS A 62 5.08 -10.62 -1.75
CA LYS A 62 3.76 -10.90 -2.32
C LYS A 62 2.64 -10.59 -1.31
N HIS A 63 2.78 -11.06 -0.08
CA HIS A 63 1.81 -10.80 0.98
C HIS A 63 1.65 -9.29 1.24
N PHE A 64 2.76 -8.55 1.29
CA PHE A 64 2.74 -7.09 1.41
C PHE A 64 1.97 -6.42 0.25
N VAL A 65 2.19 -6.84 -1.00
CA VAL A 65 1.48 -6.30 -2.16
C VAL A 65 -0.02 -6.59 -2.10
N GLU A 66 -0.40 -7.79 -1.67
CA GLU A 66 -1.81 -8.18 -1.49
C GLU A 66 -2.49 -7.32 -0.42
N CYS A 67 -1.88 -7.16 0.75
CA CYS A 67 -2.37 -6.29 1.83
C CYS A 67 -2.44 -4.82 1.39
N ALA A 68 -1.43 -4.31 0.69
CA ALA A 68 -1.43 -2.93 0.18
C ALA A 68 -2.53 -2.69 -0.86
N THR A 69 -2.83 -3.70 -1.69
CA THR A 69 -3.94 -3.64 -2.66
C THR A 69 -5.29 -3.63 -1.94
N HIS A 70 -5.43 -4.43 -0.89
CA HIS A 70 -6.63 -4.47 -0.06
C HIS A 70 -6.87 -3.12 0.64
N LEU A 71 -5.85 -2.57 1.30
CA LEU A 71 -5.89 -1.26 1.95
C LEU A 71 -6.29 -0.15 0.96
N ASN A 72 -5.68 -0.12 -0.23
CA ASN A 72 -6.06 0.85 -1.27
C ASN A 72 -7.55 0.77 -1.63
N LEU A 73 -8.10 -0.44 -1.78
CA LEU A 73 -9.51 -0.62 -2.11
C LEU A 73 -10.42 -0.12 -0.97
N MET A 74 -10.04 -0.36 0.28
CA MET A 74 -10.81 0.12 1.44
C MET A 74 -10.81 1.65 1.52
N ILE A 75 -9.64 2.28 1.35
CA ILE A 75 -9.54 3.74 1.35
C ILE A 75 -10.41 4.35 0.23
N VAL A 76 -10.34 3.81 -1.00
CA VAL A 76 -11.17 4.28 -2.12
C VAL A 76 -12.66 4.11 -1.81
N LYS A 77 -13.09 2.96 -1.29
CA LYS A 77 -14.49 2.71 -0.92
C LYS A 77 -14.98 3.64 0.20
N SER A 78 -14.13 3.89 1.21
CA SER A 78 -14.45 4.79 2.31
C SER A 78 -14.67 6.22 1.80
N LEU A 79 -13.85 6.66 0.84
CA LEU A 79 -14.00 7.98 0.21
C LEU A 79 -15.26 8.09 -0.64
N ASP A 80 -15.62 7.05 -1.39
CA ASP A 80 -16.84 7.04 -2.19
C ASP A 80 -18.11 7.08 -1.31
N ASN A 81 -18.11 6.35 -0.19
CA ASN A 81 -19.29 6.17 0.66
C ASN A 81 -19.37 7.15 1.85
N HIS A 82 -18.33 7.96 2.10
CA HIS A 82 -18.17 8.77 3.34
C HIS A 82 -18.36 7.92 4.62
N ASP A 83 -17.93 6.66 4.57
CA ASP A 83 -18.20 5.70 5.64
C ASP A 83 -17.11 5.74 6.70
N LEU A 84 -17.50 6.17 7.91
CA LEU A 84 -16.65 6.21 9.10
C LEU A 84 -16.35 4.81 9.66
N ALA A 85 -17.18 3.80 9.39
CA ALA A 85 -16.92 2.43 9.86
C ALA A 85 -15.66 1.82 9.22
N GLU A 86 -15.33 2.27 8.00
CA GLU A 86 -14.11 1.85 7.31
C GLU A 86 -12.85 2.52 7.88
N ALA A 87 -12.96 3.63 8.62
CA ALA A 87 -11.80 4.36 9.12
C ALA A 87 -10.99 3.55 10.15
N ASP A 88 -11.65 2.89 11.10
CA ASP A 88 -10.99 2.03 12.08
C ASP A 88 -10.34 0.80 11.42
N HIS A 89 -11.00 0.24 10.40
CA HIS A 89 -10.46 -0.89 9.65
C HIS A 89 -9.25 -0.49 8.80
N ILE A 90 -9.30 0.67 8.14
CA ILE A 90 -8.16 1.22 7.38
C ILE A 90 -6.96 1.41 8.31
N GLN A 91 -7.16 1.91 9.53
CA GLN A 91 -6.07 2.07 10.52
C GLN A 91 -5.46 0.72 10.95
N ASN A 92 -6.29 -0.31 11.14
CA ASN A 92 -5.80 -1.64 11.48
C ASN A 92 -4.99 -2.25 10.34
N GLU A 93 -5.50 -2.22 9.11
CA GLU A 93 -4.81 -2.72 7.92
C GLU A 93 -3.49 -1.97 7.67
N LEU A 94 -3.48 -0.65 7.88
CA LEU A 94 -2.28 0.18 7.75
C LEU A 94 -1.23 -0.18 8.82
N SER A 95 -1.68 -0.51 10.03
CA SER A 95 -0.81 -0.99 11.11
C SER A 95 -0.24 -2.38 10.82
N GLU A 96 -1.03 -3.29 10.28
CA GLU A 96 -0.57 -4.62 9.84
C GLU A 96 0.45 -4.49 8.70
N LEU A 97 0.17 -3.63 7.71
CA LEU A 97 1.06 -3.40 6.59
C LEU A 97 2.42 -2.81 7.03
N LYS A 98 2.42 -1.94 8.05
CA LYS A 98 3.64 -1.41 8.69
C LYS A 98 4.50 -2.50 9.33
N GLN A 99 3.91 -3.59 9.83
CA GLN A 99 4.65 -4.69 10.45
C GLN A 99 5.32 -5.63 9.42
N LEU A 100 4.96 -5.52 8.14
CA LEU A 100 5.49 -6.36 7.06
C LEU A 100 6.80 -5.83 6.43
N ILE A 101 7.32 -4.67 6.88
CA ILE A 101 8.56 -4.04 6.38
C ILE A 101 9.69 -4.14 7.40
#